data_AF-A0A0R1V1Q3-F1
#
_entry.id   AF-A0A0R1V1Q3-F1
#
_cell.length_a   1.000
_cell.length_b   1.000
_cell.length_c   1.000
_cell.angle_alpha   90.00
_cell.angle_beta   90.00
_cell.angle_gamma   90.00
#
_symmetry.space_group_name_H-M   'P 1'
#
loop_
_entity.id
_entity.type
_entity.pdbx_description
1 polymer ?
#
loop_
_entity_poly.entity_id
_entity_poly.type
_entity_poly.pdbx_seq_one_letter_code
_entity_poly.pdbx_strand_id
1 'polypeptide(L)' 'MDKDLTYFMYRLETCLEEAIKEQQQAAGGPDSVEDDLAMLRVLEELENYIDRNEFLRCLLYQVYQKNLH' A
#
# COMPACT_ATOMS: atom_id res chain seq x y z
N MET A 1 -11.10 -2.65 -18.44
CA MET A 1 -10.55 -1.88 -17.30
C MET A 1 -9.93 -0.61 -17.87
N ASP A 2 -10.15 0.54 -17.25
CA ASP A 2 -9.57 1.82 -17.67
C ASP A 2 -8.03 1.73 -17.64
N LYS A 3 -7.33 2.24 -18.67
CA LYS A 3 -5.86 2.20 -18.74
C LYS A 3 -5.24 3.00 -17.60
N ASP A 4 -5.87 4.10 -17.21
CA ASP A 4 -5.38 4.97 -16.15
C ASP A 4 -5.59 4.32 -14.77
N LEU A 5 -6.72 3.64 -14.57
CA LEU A 5 -6.96 2.82 -13.37
C LEU A 5 -5.94 1.69 -13.28
N THR A 6 -5.66 1.00 -14.38
CA THR A 6 -4.70 -0.10 -14.44
C THR A 6 -3.29 0.39 -14.05
N TYR A 7 -2.87 1.53 -14.60
CA TYR A 7 -1.59 2.13 -14.26
C TYR A 7 -1.54 2.61 -12.79
N PHE A 8 -2.62 3.21 -12.30
CA PHE A 8 -2.72 3.61 -10.89
C PHE A 8 -2.59 2.41 -9.95
N MET A 9 -3.25 1.29 -10.25
CA MET A 9 -3.13 0.05 -9.48
C MET A 9 -1.70 -0.48 -9.45
N TYR A 10 -1.06 -0.58 -10.62
CA TYR A 10 0.34 -0.96 -10.71
C TYR A 10 1.24 -0.07 -9.82
N ARG A 11 1.04 1.25 -9.87
CA ARG A 11 1.83 2.19 -9.07
C ARG A 11 1.56 2.05 -7.57
N LEU A 12 0.30 1.84 -7.18
CA LEU A 12 -0.10 1.65 -5.80
C LEU A 12 0.52 0.38 -5.22
N GLU A 13 0.46 -0.73 -5.97
CA GLU A 13 1.08 -2.01 -5.61
C GLU A 13 2.60 -1.84 -5.42
N THR A 14 3.29 -1.22 -6.38
CA THR A 14 4.74 -0.97 -6.26
C THR A 14 5.08 -0.15 -5.01
N CYS A 15 4.31 0.90 -4.71
CA CYS A 15 4.56 1.73 -3.53
C CYS A 15 4.32 0.98 -2.21
N LEU A 16 3.32 0.09 -2.17
CA LEU A 16 3.06 -0.74 -1.00
C LEU A 16 4.16 -1.79 -0.79
N GLU A 17 4.61 -2.45 -1.87
CA GLU A 17 5.73 -3.40 -1.82
C GLU A 17 7.02 -2.72 -1.31
N GLU A 18 7.32 -1.51 -1.80
CA GLU A 18 8.47 -0.72 -1.35
C GLU A 18 8.35 -0.37 0.15
N ALA A 19 7.18 0.11 0.59
CA ALA A 19 6.94 0.46 1.98
C ALA A 19 7.04 -0.76 2.91
N ILE A 20 6.47 -1.90 2.53
CA ILE A 20 6.56 -3.16 3.29
C ILE A 20 8.02 -3.57 3.40
N LYS A 21 8.78 -3.53 2.32
CA LYS A 21 10.19 -3.92 2.31
C LYS A 21 11.04 -3.02 3.20
N GLU A 22 10.83 -1.71 3.16
CA GLU A 22 11.53 -0.76 4.04
C GLU A 22 11.19 -1.02 5.51
N GLN A 23 9.91 -1.24 5.81
CA GLN A 23 9.45 -1.53 7.17
C GLN A 23 9.95 -2.88 7.69
N GLN A 24 10.05 -3.90 6.83
CA GLN A 24 10.65 -5.20 7.17
C GLN A 24 12.12 -5.05 7.56
N GLN A 25 12.86 -4.17 6.89
CA GLN A 25 14.26 -3.91 7.25
C GLN A 25 14.37 -3.20 8.61
N ALA A 26 13.49 -2.22 8.87
CA ALA A 26 13.44 -1.54 10.17
C ALA A 26 13.06 -2.52 11.30
N ALA A 27 12.02 -3.33 11.09
CA ALA A 27 11.53 -4.30 12.07
C ALA A 27 12.47 -5.52 12.28
N GLY A 28 13.38 -5.79 11.35
CA GLY A 28 14.38 -6.86 11.46
C GLY A 28 15.71 -6.42 12.07
N GLY A 29 15.88 -5.13 12.36
CA GLY A 29 17.10 -4.57 12.94
C GLY A 29 17.28 -4.88 14.43
N PRO A 30 18.52 -4.78 14.97
CA PRO A 30 18.79 -4.98 16.40
C PRO A 30 18.10 -3.95 17.31
N ASP A 31 17.70 -2.81 16.76
CA ASP A 31 16.99 -1.73 17.45
C ASP A 31 15.48 -1.73 17.18
N SER A 32 14.93 -2.78 16.57
CA SER A 32 13.49 -2.86 16.24
C SER A 32 12.63 -2.73 17.49
N VAL A 33 11.59 -1.90 17.44
CA VAL A 33 10.60 -1.77 18.51
C VAL A 33 9.27 -2.43 18.12
N GLU A 34 8.38 -2.61 19.11
CA GLU A 34 7.05 -3.18 18.89
C GLU A 34 6.23 -2.39 17.85
N ASP A 35 6.43 -1.07 17.81
CA ASP A 35 5.80 -0.19 16.82
C ASP A 35 6.24 -0.51 15.38
N ASP A 36 7.48 -0.93 15.17
CA ASP A 36 7.98 -1.28 13.83
C ASP A 36 7.29 -2.53 13.29
N LEU A 37 7.08 -3.51 14.16
CA LEU A 37 6.34 -4.74 13.84
C LEU A 37 4.85 -4.47 13.65
N ALA A 38 4.27 -3.57 14.45
CA ALA A 38 2.88 -3.15 14.32
C ALA A 38 2.66 -2.45 12.97
N MET A 39 3.56 -1.53 12.58
CA MET A 39 3.48 -0.84 11.30
C MET A 39 3.60 -1.81 10.13
N LEU A 40 4.51 -2.79 10.22
CA LEU A 40 4.65 -3.82 9.19
C LEU A 40 3.32 -4.58 8.96
N ARG A 41 2.67 -5.02 10.05
CA ARG A 41 1.37 -5.70 9.97
C ARG A 41 0.29 -4.82 9.35
N VAL A 42 0.28 -3.52 9.66
CA VAL A 42 -0.66 -2.58 9.07
C VAL A 42 -0.46 -2.48 7.56
N LEU A 43 0.77 -2.43 7.08
CA LEU A 43 1.08 -2.38 5.65
C LEU A 43 0.68 -3.67 4.93
N GLU A 44 0.98 -4.84 5.51
CA GLU A 44 0.60 -6.16 4.96
C GLU A 44 -0.93 -6.33 4.91
N GLU A 45 -1.65 -5.89 5.95
CA GLU A 45 -3.11 -5.91 5.95
C GLU A 45 -3.67 -4.94 4.91
N LEU A 46 -3.12 -3.73 4.80
CA LEU A 46 -3.56 -2.72 3.83
C LEU A 46 -3.44 -3.25 2.38
N GLU A 47 -2.31 -3.86 2.04
CA GLU A 47 -2.09 -4.52 0.76
C GLU A 47 -3.17 -5.59 0.50
N ASN A 48 -3.38 -6.50 1.46
CA ASN A 48 -4.40 -7.54 1.37
C ASN A 48 -5.83 -6.99 1.19
N TYR A 49 -6.18 -5.92 1.91
CA TYR A 49 -7.49 -5.30 1.80
C TYR A 49 -7.71 -4.67 0.42
N ILE A 50 -6.69 -4.01 -0.12
CA ILE A 50 -6.77 -3.36 -1.44
C ILE A 50 -6.87 -4.42 -2.54
N ASP A 51 -6.05 -5.47 -2.51
CA ASP A 51 -6.08 -6.55 -3.50
C ASP A 51 -7.46 -7.25 -3.54
N ARG A 52 -8.00 -7.59 -2.37
CA ARG A 52 -9.26 -8.35 -2.27
C ARG A 52 -10.52 -7.52 -2.51
N ASN A 53 -10.42 -6.18 -2.51
CA ASN A 53 -11.60 -5.32 -2.55
C ASN A 53 -11.58 -4.36 -3.75
N GLU A 54 -12.33 -4.73 -4.79
CA GLU A 54 -12.50 -3.90 -5.99
C GLU A 54 -13.10 -2.52 -5.68
N PHE A 55 -14.02 -2.42 -4.72
CA PHE A 55 -14.59 -1.14 -4.32
C PHE A 55 -13.53 -0.20 -3.74
N LEU A 56 -12.63 -0.70 -2.89
CA LEU A 56 -11.53 0.10 -2.37
C LEU A 56 -10.58 0.57 -3.47
N ARG A 57 -10.25 -0.29 -4.43
CA ARG A 57 -9.41 0.07 -5.59
C ARG A 57 -10.02 1.21 -6.40
N CYS A 58 -11.32 1.12 -6.69
CA CYS A 58 -12.07 2.18 -7.37
C CYS A 58 -12.14 3.47 -6.54
N LEU A 59 -12.38 3.38 -5.23
CA LEU A 59 -12.45 4.54 -4.35
C LEU A 59 -11.10 5.27 -4.26
N LEU A 60 -10.00 4.54 -4.09
CA LEU A 60 -8.65 5.10 -4.04
C LEU A 60 -8.31 5.81 -5.36
N TYR A 61 -8.71 5.23 -6.49
CA TYR A 61 -8.52 5.87 -7.80
C TYR A 61 -9.33 7.16 -7.93
N GLN A 62 -10.58 7.18 -7.47
CA GLN A 62 -11.39 8.41 -7.45
C GLN A 62 -10.77 9.50 -6.57
N VAL A 63 -10.19 9.13 -5.42
CA VAL A 63 -9.47 10.08 -4.55
C VAL A 63 -8.23 10.60 -5.27
N TYR A 64 -7.44 9.73 -5.91
CA TYR A 64 -6.27 10.12 -6.70
C TYR A 64 -6.64 11.13 -7.80
N GLN A 65 -7.68 10.84 -8.58
CA GLN A 65 -8.17 11.75 -9.62
C GLN A 65 -8.60 13.11 -9.09
N LYS A 66 -9.23 13.17 -7.91
CA LYS A 66 -9.64 14.44 -7.28
C LYS A 66 -8.45 15.30 -6.81
N ASN A 67 -7.31 14.70 -6.53
CA ASN A 67 -6.11 15.39 -6.02
C ASN A 67 -5.06 15.67 -7.10
N LEU A 68 -5.33 15.30 -8.36
CA LEU A 68 -4.52 15.66 -9.52
C LEU A 68 -4.78 17.09 -10.04
N HIS A 69 -5.69 17.83 -9.41
CA HIS A 69 -6.11 19.18 -9.80
C HIS A 69 -5.84 20.21 -8.70
#